data_AF-A0A9W5K8Z8-F1
#
_entry.id   AF-A0A9W5K8Z8-F1
#
_cell.length_a   1.000
_cell.length_b   1.000
_cell.length_c   1.000
_cell.angle_alpha   90.00
_cell.angle_beta   90.00
_cell.angle_gamma   90.00
#
_symmetry.space_group_name_H-M   'P 1'
#
loop_
_entity.id
_entity.type
_entity.pdbx_description
1 polymer ?
#
loop_
_entity_poly.entity_id
_entity_poly.type
_entity_poly.pdbx_seq_one_letter_code
_entity_poly.pdbx_strand_id
1 'polypeptide(L)' 'MFPELKQVDKHELKYRQLKRAFEEALDEDEQRIFEMKYMSIKELNDDYIYTILGMKRDKFYRKRKSGIINFATALGMI' A
#
# COMPACT_ATOMS: atom_id res chain seq x y z
N MET A 1 13.59 -36.93 -3.56
CA MET A 1 12.91 -36.58 -2.28
C MET A 1 12.14 -35.30 -2.54
N PHE A 2 10.83 -35.38 -2.74
CA PHE A 2 10.00 -34.20 -2.97
C PHE A 2 9.96 -33.38 -1.68
N PRO A 3 10.20 -32.07 -1.70
CA PRO A 3 9.98 -31.25 -0.53
C PRO A 3 8.48 -31.30 -0.24
N GLU A 4 8.15 -31.82 0.93
CA GLU A 4 6.80 -31.75 1.49
C GLU A 4 6.32 -30.32 1.28
N LEU A 5 5.22 -30.17 0.54
CA LEU A 5 4.53 -28.90 0.42
C LEU A 5 4.14 -28.50 1.84
N LYS A 6 5.01 -27.74 2.52
CA LYS A 6 4.64 -27.03 3.74
C LYS A 6 3.30 -26.42 3.43
N GLN A 7 2.27 -26.81 4.16
CA GLN A 7 0.95 -26.22 4.02
C GLN A 7 1.12 -24.74 4.36
N VAL A 8 1.44 -23.93 3.36
CA VAL A 8 1.62 -22.50 3.55
C VAL A 8 0.25 -21.99 3.93
N ASP A 9 0.15 -21.42 5.12
CA ASP A 9 -1.09 -20.89 5.62
C ASP A 9 -1.62 -19.88 4.59
N LYS A 10 -2.90 -20.00 4.24
CA LYS A 10 -3.57 -19.05 3.34
C LYS A 10 -3.45 -17.62 3.85
N HIS A 11 -3.38 -17.43 5.17
CA HIS A 11 -3.13 -16.12 5.77
C HIS A 11 -1.73 -15.61 5.47
N GLU A 12 -0.71 -16.48 5.55
CA GLU A 12 0.67 -16.12 5.23
C GLU A 12 0.84 -15.76 3.76
N LEU A 13 0.23 -16.51 2.84
CA LEU A 13 0.25 -16.17 1.41
C LEU A 13 -0.38 -14.80 1.12
N LYS A 14 -1.54 -14.51 1.72
CA LYS A 14 -2.20 -13.20 1.57
C LYS A 14 -1.36 -12.07 2.14
N TYR A 15 -0.76 -12.29 3.32
CA TYR A 15 0.14 -11.32 3.93
C TYR A 15 1.34 -11.02 3.01
N ARG A 16 1.98 -12.05 2.46
CA ARG A 16 3.12 -11.87 1.54
C ARG A 16 2.71 -11.13 0.26
N GLN A 17 1.53 -11.41 -0.29
CA GLN A 17 1.02 -10.67 -1.46
C GLN A 17 0.78 -9.19 -1.15
N LEU A 18 0.12 -8.89 -0.02
CA LEU A 18 -0.11 -7.51 0.42
C LEU A 18 1.19 -6.77 0.70
N LYS A 19 2.11 -7.41 1.43
CA LYS A 19 3.41 -6.85 1.77
C LYS A 19 4.22 -6.54 0.51
N ARG A 20 4.31 -7.49 -0.42
CA ARG A 20 5.00 -7.30 -1.70
C ARG A 20 4.39 -6.16 -2.52
N ALA A 21 3.06 -6.12 -2.64
CA ALA A 21 2.38 -5.05 -3.36
C ALA A 21 2.67 -3.67 -2.72
N PHE A 22 2.76 -3.62 -1.38
CA PHE A 22 3.03 -2.38 -0.67
C PHE A 22 4.49 -1.93 -0.82
N GLU A 23 5.43 -2.85 -0.68
CA GLU A 23 6.88 -2.55 -0.68
C GLU A 23 7.44 -2.34 -2.09
N GLU A 24 6.95 -3.07 -3.09
CA GLU A 24 7.55 -3.09 -4.43
C GLU A 24 6.76 -2.29 -5.47
N ALA A 25 5.44 -2.13 -5.32
CA ALA A 25 4.62 -1.45 -6.32
C ALA A 25 4.36 0.04 -6.01
N LEU A 26 4.61 0.47 -4.77
CA LEU A 26 4.42 1.84 -4.33
C LEU A 26 5.76 2.54 -4.16
N ASP A 27 5.83 3.81 -4.56
CA ASP A 27 6.97 4.66 -4.20
C ASP A 27 6.85 5.22 -2.77
N GLU A 28 7.92 5.84 -2.27
CA GLU A 28 7.99 6.31 -0.87
C GLU A 28 6.89 7.32 -0.50
N ASP A 29 6.51 8.20 -1.43
CA ASP A 29 5.42 9.15 -1.20
C ASP A 29 4.07 8.41 -1.10
N GLU A 30 3.86 7.42 -1.97
CA GLU A 30 2.65 6.59 -1.99
C GLU A 30 2.53 5.72 -0.74
N GLN A 31 3.63 5.09 -0.30
CA GLN A 31 3.70 4.30 0.93
C GLN A 31 3.30 5.13 2.15
N ARG A 32 3.89 6.31 2.32
CA ARG A 32 3.56 7.21 3.44
C ARG A 32 2.10 7.67 3.41
N ILE A 33 1.56 7.95 2.22
CA ILE A 33 0.14 8.28 2.06
C ILE A 33 -0.73 7.09 2.49
N PHE A 34 -0.38 5.87 2.11
CA PHE A 34 -1.12 4.66 2.47
C PHE A 34 -1.07 4.38 3.97
N GLU A 35 0.10 4.50 4.59
CA GLU A 35 0.28 4.33 6.04
C GLU A 35 -0.64 5.27 6.81
N MET A 36 -0.61 6.56 6.46
CA MET A 36 -1.42 7.58 7.15
C MET A 36 -2.91 7.48 6.83
N LYS A 37 -3.29 7.17 5.59
CA LYS A 37 -4.70 7.21 5.15
C LYS A 37 -5.45 5.91 5.40
N TYR A 38 -4.80 4.77 5.22
CA TYR A 38 -5.46 3.46 5.15
C TYR A 38 -4.99 2.47 6.22
N MET A 39 -3.78 2.62 6.75
CA MET A 39 -3.22 1.71 7.77
C MET A 39 -3.23 2.30 9.19
N SER A 40 -3.64 3.57 9.33
CA SER A 40 -3.86 4.22 10.61
C SER A 40 -5.19 3.75 11.22
N ILE A 41 -5.21 3.56 12.54
CA ILE A 41 -6.43 3.28 13.33
C ILE A 41 -7.39 4.47 13.27
N LYS A 42 -6.85 5.68 13.12
CA LYS A 42 -7.61 6.93 13.01
C LYS A 42 -7.71 7.35 11.56
N GLU A 43 -8.92 7.69 11.12
CA GLU A 43 -9.10 8.34 9.84
C GLU A 43 -8.55 9.77 9.90
N LEU A 44 -7.59 10.06 9.04
CA LEU A 44 -6.96 11.37 8.92
C LEU A 44 -7.48 12.12 7.69
N ASN A 45 -7.73 13.43 7.85
CA ASN A 45 -8.14 14.29 6.76
C ASN A 45 -7.00 14.46 5.74
N ASP A 46 -7.35 14.55 4.46
CA ASP A 46 -6.38 14.74 3.38
C ASP A 46 -5.51 15.98 3.62
N ASP A 47 -6.13 17.09 4.06
CA ASP A 47 -5.46 18.35 4.38
C ASP A 47 -4.40 18.19 5.47
N TYR A 48 -4.71 17.37 6.48
CA TYR A 48 -3.74 17.06 7.53
C TYR A 48 -2.59 16.21 6.98
N ILE A 49 -2.90 15.17 6.20
CA ILE A 49 -1.90 14.23 5.69
C ILE A 49 -0.88 14.95 4.80
N TYR A 50 -1.30 15.69 3.78
CA TYR A 50 -0.33 16.35 2.91
C TYR A 50 0.42 17.48 3.63
N THR A 51 -0.17 18.10 4.66
CA THR A 51 0.52 19.09 5.50
C THR A 51 1.63 18.45 6.31
N ILE A 52 1.35 17.33 6.98
CA ILE A 52 2.35 16.58 7.77
C ILE A 52 3.45 15.99 6.87
N LEU A 53 3.10 15.51 5.68
CA LEU A 53 4.06 14.99 4.70
C LEU A 53 4.85 16.11 3.99
N GLY A 54 4.60 17.38 4.29
CA GLY A 54 5.28 18.50 3.63
C GLY A 54 5.04 18.56 2.12
N MET A 55 3.88 18.08 1.67
CA MET A 55 3.55 17.86 0.27
C MET A 55 2.55 18.89 -0.25
N LYS A 56 2.73 19.35 -1.49
CA LYS A 56 1.71 20.14 -2.19
C LYS A 56 0.45 19.30 -2.43
N ARG A 57 -0.72 19.90 -2.24
CA ARG A 57 -2.05 19.29 -2.46
C ARG A 57 -2.16 18.53 -3.79
N ASP A 58 -1.73 19.13 -4.90
CA ASP A 58 -1.82 18.49 -6.22
C ASP A 58 -0.92 17.25 -6.35
N LYS A 59 0.28 17.31 -5.76
CA LYS A 59 1.19 16.16 -5.71
C LYS A 59 0.57 15.04 -4.89
N PHE A 60 -0.07 15.36 -3.76
CA PHE A 60 -0.75 14.39 -2.91
C PHE A 60 -1.85 13.65 -3.66
N TYR A 61 -2.78 14.36 -4.33
CA TYR A 61 -3.87 13.69 -5.04
C TYR A 61 -3.38 12.85 -6.22
N ARG A 62 -2.31 13.30 -6.91
CA ARG A 62 -1.68 12.50 -7.97
C ARG A 62 -1.08 11.20 -7.42
N LYS A 63 -0.27 11.29 -6.36
CA LYS A 63 0.37 10.15 -5.70
C LYS A 63 -0.64 9.20 -5.09
N ARG A 64 -1.67 9.72 -4.41
CA ARG A 64 -2.76 8.88 -3.89
C ARG A 64 -3.43 8.09 -5.00
N LYS A 65 -3.74 8.73 -6.14
CA LYS A 65 -4.37 8.06 -7.28
C LYS A 65 -3.46 6.99 -7.89
N SER A 66 -2.19 7.33 -8.18
CA SER A 66 -1.26 6.35 -8.75
C SER A 66 -0.99 5.19 -7.80
N GLY A 67 -0.83 5.45 -6.50
CA GLY A 67 -0.64 4.41 -5.50
C GLY A 67 -1.80 3.42 -5.42
N ILE A 68 -3.06 3.91 -5.44
CA ILE A 68 -4.24 3.02 -5.46
C ILE A 68 -4.23 2.11 -6.70
N ILE A 69 -3.93 2.67 -7.88
CA ILE A 69 -3.91 1.91 -9.13
C ILE A 69 -2.78 0.88 -9.10
N ASN A 70 -1.55 1.31 -8.76
CA ASN A 70 -0.37 0.44 -8.71
C ASN A 70 -0.57 -0.70 -7.70
N PHE A 71 -1.11 -0.41 -6.53
CA PHE A 71 -1.41 -1.41 -5.51
C PHE A 71 -2.46 -2.41 -5.98
N ALA A 72 -3.56 -1.93 -6.59
CA ALA A 72 -4.60 -2.80 -7.14
C ALA A 72 -4.07 -3.72 -8.26
N THR A 73 -3.24 -3.17 -9.17
CA THR A 73 -2.59 -3.95 -10.24
C THR A 73 -1.62 -4.98 -9.67
N ALA A 74 -0.81 -4.63 -8.66
CA ALA A 74 0.12 -5.58 -8.02
C ALA A 74 -0.60 -6.72 -7.26
N LEU A 75 -1.83 -6.47 -6.81
CA LEU A 75 -2.73 -7.47 -6.25
C LEU A 75 -3.52 -8.27 -7.29
N GLY A 76 -3.41 -7.91 -8.58
CA GLY A 76 -4.15 -8.56 -9.67
C GLY A 76 -5.65 -8.29 -9.65
N MET A 77 -6.08 -7.15 -9.11
CA MET A 77 -7.48 -6.74 -9.05
C MET A 77 -7.96 -6.06 -10.35
N ILE A 78 -7.01 -5.53 -11.13
CA ILE A 78 -7.18 -4.84 -12.42
C ILE A 78 -6.08 -5.36 -13.34
#